data_AF-A0A0W0RII3-F1
#
_entry.id   AF-A0A0W0RII3-F1
#
_cell.length_a   1.000
_cell.length_b   1.000
_cell.length_c   1.000
_cell.angle_alpha   90.00
_cell.angle_beta   90.00
_cell.angle_gamma   90.00
#
_symmetry.space_group_name_H-M   'P 1'
#
loop_
_entity.id
_entity.type
_entity.pdbx_description
1 polymer ?
#
loop_
_entity_poly.entity_id
_entity_poly.type
_entity_poly.pdbx_seq_one_letter_code
_entity_poly.pdbx_strand_id
1 'polypeptide(L)'
;MKRMFTGAFLLALSTLSYGISIQGEVDKLISRVNPNVNLGAVVLDLTSGQTLYRRNAGRLYIPASNMKLFSEAAALMVLGPDYRFENRLSMSAGKIQQGILQGNVYVQLSGDPSFNRNDLKALLSSLKEWNINTIQGNVYIDSSLAQVDPYPPGWLASDLSYSYGAPNAPVMVDSNRLTVTVNPGAQAGDPAIVEVDDGGGAIVLNNQVTTKPNAKGCGVGFSLDQDNHLTVRGCVGVGQWAIQQRLAIKNPLMYAQGMIKTQLAKDAIQLNGEVQLGKTPAGSLLIATQHSKPVSQLMADTLKPSDNLYADSLYLHAAEKLKGAPVNWRDAEPLIKNFLQSQTGIDFTNAIFTDGSGLSRYSLVTPEQTISLLKFLYQRFPLSYEYISALPISGRDGTLQKRFRIPTQQGFVRAKTGTMTGINSLSGYLYTANGHTLAFAMYVNRQPGKASGPGRPVLDALCTYFLQKNPDSNSLSRIFSPHQRISFQSNPTQAEKQKAHQAKWRRLESALRTALKGQSVNIIYRGNELIVNDNQAAPEKVWSALQAVVKKYPFGVMLSSNTLSINPSGSPALLWVQTDTPNQVQRTWSIREAA
;
A
#
# COMPACT_ATOMS: atom_id res chain seq x y z
N MET A 1 36.70 65.14 -53.70
CA MET A 1 35.31 64.64 -53.56
C MET A 1 35.21 63.27 -54.21
N LYS A 2 34.81 62.24 -53.43
CA LYS A 2 34.07 61.00 -53.81
C LYS A 2 34.68 60.09 -54.90
N ARG A 3 34.74 58.76 -54.79
CA ARG A 3 34.53 57.75 -53.74
C ARG A 3 34.97 56.42 -54.38
N MET A 4 35.70 55.60 -53.62
CA MET A 4 36.12 54.25 -53.96
C MET A 4 34.93 53.26 -53.94
N PHE A 5 34.94 52.25 -54.81
CA PHE A 5 34.19 51.00 -54.61
C PHE A 5 35.05 49.82 -55.09
N THR A 6 35.72 49.18 -54.14
CA THR A 6 36.24 47.81 -54.23
C THR A 6 35.18 46.86 -53.69
N GLY A 7 34.67 45.96 -54.54
CA GLY A 7 33.75 44.90 -54.15
C GLY A 7 34.49 43.78 -53.43
N ALA A 8 34.12 43.53 -52.17
CA ALA A 8 34.56 42.36 -51.40
C ALA A 8 33.53 41.24 -51.55
N PHE A 9 33.96 40.10 -52.06
CA PHE A 9 33.20 38.85 -52.11
C PHE A 9 33.25 38.21 -50.70
N LEU A 10 32.17 38.34 -49.93
CA LEU A 10 32.01 37.64 -48.65
C LEU A 10 31.37 36.27 -48.90
N LEU A 11 32.21 35.22 -48.90
CA LEU A 11 31.78 33.84 -48.75
C LEU A 11 31.20 33.66 -47.33
N ALA A 12 29.87 33.61 -47.24
CA ALA A 12 29.19 33.18 -46.03
C ALA A 12 29.39 31.65 -45.85
N LEU A 13 30.36 31.26 -45.01
CA LEU A 13 30.33 29.93 -44.41
C LEU A 13 29.17 29.87 -43.43
N SER A 14 28.05 29.30 -43.85
CA SER A 14 27.02 28.81 -42.93
C SER A 14 27.57 27.60 -42.19
N THR A 15 28.10 27.80 -40.99
CA THR A 15 28.31 26.71 -40.05
C THR A 15 26.95 26.16 -39.64
N LEU A 16 26.50 25.10 -40.30
CA LEU A 16 25.43 24.23 -39.80
C LEU A 16 25.92 23.63 -38.48
N SER A 17 25.62 24.30 -37.38
CA SER A 17 25.70 23.71 -36.04
C SER A 17 24.66 22.59 -35.98
N TYR A 18 25.08 21.36 -36.28
CA TYR A 18 24.33 20.14 -36.02
C TYR A 18 24.19 19.95 -34.50
N GLY A 19 23.31 20.72 -33.88
CA GLY A 19 22.82 20.42 -32.55
C GLY A 19 22.10 19.08 -32.59
N ILE A 20 22.49 18.14 -31.73
CA ILE A 20 21.78 16.87 -31.60
C ILE A 20 20.37 17.18 -31.08
N SER A 21 19.33 16.69 -31.76
CA SER A 21 17.95 16.84 -31.30
C SER A 21 17.76 16.14 -29.95
N ILE A 22 16.77 16.58 -29.15
CA ILE A 22 16.41 15.91 -27.86
C ILE A 22 16.24 14.40 -28.08
N GLN A 23 15.63 13.99 -29.19
CA GLN A 23 15.52 12.60 -29.61
C GLN A 23 16.88 11.89 -29.64
N GLY A 24 17.86 12.45 -30.37
CA GLY A 24 19.19 11.87 -30.50
C GLY A 24 20.00 11.85 -29.19
N GLU A 25 19.84 12.87 -28.34
CA GLU A 25 20.50 12.91 -27.02
C GLU A 25 19.95 11.83 -26.09
N VAL A 26 18.63 11.67 -26.07
CA VAL A 26 17.93 10.66 -25.28
C VAL A 26 18.25 9.25 -25.78
N ASP A 27 18.27 9.02 -27.09
CA ASP A 27 18.63 7.70 -27.64
C ASP A 27 20.10 7.34 -27.32
N LYS A 28 21.02 8.31 -27.35
CA LYS A 28 22.41 8.11 -26.87
C LYS A 28 22.49 7.81 -25.36
N LEU A 29 21.63 8.41 -24.55
CA LEU A 29 21.54 8.11 -23.11
C LEU A 29 21.05 6.67 -22.90
N ILE A 30 19.99 6.27 -23.61
CA ILE A 30 19.43 4.93 -23.55
C ILE A 30 20.49 3.89 -23.93
N SER A 31 21.19 4.09 -25.06
CA SER A 31 22.23 3.15 -25.51
C SER A 31 23.40 3.02 -24.54
N ARG A 32 23.74 4.09 -23.79
CA ARG A 32 24.77 4.04 -22.74
C ARG A 32 24.36 3.23 -21.51
N VAL A 33 23.06 3.27 -21.15
CA VAL A 33 22.55 2.52 -19.99
C VAL A 33 22.23 1.07 -20.37
N ASN A 34 21.53 0.87 -21.49
CA ASN A 34 21.20 -0.45 -22.04
C ASN A 34 20.79 -0.34 -23.53
N PRO A 35 21.64 -0.75 -24.48
CA PRO A 35 21.35 -0.65 -25.92
C PRO A 35 20.24 -1.59 -26.39
N ASN A 36 19.99 -2.68 -25.67
CA ASN A 36 19.01 -3.71 -26.04
C ASN A 36 17.68 -3.55 -25.28
N VAL A 37 17.41 -2.37 -24.70
CA VAL A 37 16.17 -2.15 -23.96
C VAL A 37 14.98 -2.07 -24.91
N ASN A 38 14.01 -2.95 -24.71
CA ASN A 38 12.69 -2.83 -25.34
C ASN A 38 11.87 -1.78 -24.57
N LEU A 39 12.01 -0.53 -25.01
CA LEU A 39 11.40 0.66 -24.43
C LEU A 39 10.32 1.23 -25.34
N GLY A 40 9.15 1.52 -24.77
CA GLY A 40 8.15 2.44 -25.30
C GLY A 40 8.11 3.69 -24.44
N ALA A 41 8.14 4.87 -25.05
CA ALA A 41 8.19 6.12 -24.31
C ALA A 41 7.58 7.29 -25.10
N VAL A 42 6.85 8.15 -24.40
CA VAL A 42 6.42 9.47 -24.87
C VAL A 42 6.68 10.49 -23.77
N VAL A 43 7.21 11.65 -24.13
CA VAL A 43 7.34 12.83 -23.26
C VAL A 43 6.72 14.01 -23.98
N LEU A 44 5.69 14.58 -23.36
CA LEU A 44 4.90 15.69 -23.86
C LEU A 44 5.09 16.88 -22.93
N ASP A 45 5.45 18.03 -23.49
CA ASP A 45 5.38 19.30 -22.78
C ASP A 45 3.92 19.79 -22.78
N LEU A 46 3.31 19.83 -21.59
CA LEU A 46 1.93 20.28 -21.41
C LEU A 46 1.83 21.82 -21.47
N THR A 47 2.94 22.53 -21.26
CA THR A 47 3.00 23.99 -21.34
C THR A 47 2.97 24.46 -22.79
N SER A 48 3.84 23.90 -23.65
CA SER A 48 3.93 24.27 -25.07
C SER A 48 3.04 23.41 -26.00
N GLY A 49 2.61 22.23 -25.55
CA GLY A 49 1.93 21.22 -26.37
C GLY A 49 2.87 20.38 -27.24
N GLN A 50 4.18 20.61 -27.20
CA GLN A 50 5.15 19.91 -28.02
C GLN A 50 5.50 18.51 -27.49
N THR A 51 5.52 17.51 -28.36
CA THR A 51 6.11 16.20 -28.02
C THR A 51 7.63 16.28 -28.09
N LEU A 52 8.30 16.15 -26.94
CA LEU A 52 9.76 16.28 -26.82
C LEU A 52 10.51 14.98 -27.14
N TYR A 53 9.88 13.84 -26.88
CA TYR A 53 10.45 12.52 -27.15
C TYR A 53 9.37 11.51 -27.48
N ARG A 54 9.64 10.67 -28.48
CA ARG A 54 8.72 9.61 -28.90
C ARG A 54 9.51 8.38 -29.35
N ARG A 55 9.20 7.22 -28.77
CA ARG A 55 9.80 5.93 -29.15
C ARG A 55 8.79 4.81 -28.96
N ASN A 56 8.50 4.05 -30.03
CA ASN A 56 7.56 2.92 -30.00
C ASN A 56 6.20 3.28 -29.35
N ALA A 57 5.70 4.49 -29.59
CA ALA A 57 4.60 5.06 -28.81
C ALA A 57 3.26 4.33 -28.98
N GLY A 58 3.00 3.77 -30.17
CA GLY A 58 1.79 2.99 -30.46
C GLY A 58 1.91 1.49 -30.21
N ARG A 59 3.04 1.00 -29.70
CA ARG A 59 3.23 -0.43 -29.41
C ARG A 59 2.59 -0.77 -28.06
N LEU A 60 1.94 -1.93 -27.99
CA LEU A 60 1.37 -2.47 -26.75
C LEU A 60 2.47 -2.99 -25.82
N TYR A 61 2.35 -2.65 -24.53
CA TYR A 61 3.19 -3.11 -23.44
C TYR A 61 2.32 -3.60 -22.29
N ILE A 62 2.82 -4.58 -21.54
CA ILE A 62 2.27 -4.91 -20.22
C ILE A 62 2.62 -3.76 -19.28
N PRO A 63 1.62 -3.01 -18.75
CA PRO A 63 1.90 -1.78 -18.02
C PRO A 63 2.37 -2.00 -16.60
N ALA A 64 2.23 -3.21 -16.04
CA ALA A 64 2.23 -3.42 -14.59
C ALA A 64 1.27 -2.42 -13.91
N SER A 65 1.59 -1.96 -12.69
CA SER A 65 0.76 -1.02 -11.93
C SER A 65 0.56 0.38 -12.52
N ASN A 66 1.00 0.64 -13.76
CA ASN A 66 0.51 1.79 -14.53
C ASN A 66 -0.92 1.58 -15.07
N MET A 67 -1.45 0.35 -15.05
CA MET A 67 -2.88 0.11 -15.32
C MET A 67 -3.78 0.89 -14.35
N LYS A 68 -3.33 1.06 -13.10
CA LYS A 68 -3.99 1.89 -12.09
C LYS A 68 -4.23 3.33 -12.53
N LEU A 69 -3.44 3.84 -13.48
CA LEU A 69 -3.72 5.17 -14.02
C LEU A 69 -5.09 5.19 -14.72
N PHE A 70 -5.40 4.16 -15.49
CA PHE A 70 -6.67 4.03 -16.20
C PHE A 70 -7.82 3.66 -15.26
N SER A 71 -7.61 2.69 -14.36
CA SER A 71 -8.66 2.26 -13.43
C SER A 71 -9.08 3.38 -12.47
N GLU A 72 -8.12 4.11 -11.91
CA GLU A 72 -8.43 5.19 -10.97
C GLU A 72 -9.03 6.41 -11.69
N ALA A 73 -8.65 6.65 -12.95
CA ALA A 73 -9.30 7.69 -13.76
C ALA A 73 -10.77 7.33 -14.02
N ALA A 74 -11.05 6.07 -14.37
CA ALA A 74 -12.41 5.58 -14.55
C ALA A 74 -13.21 5.68 -13.24
N ALA A 75 -12.67 5.17 -12.13
CA ALA A 75 -13.33 5.23 -10.83
C ALA A 75 -13.64 6.66 -10.40
N LEU A 76 -12.67 7.59 -10.53
CA LEU A 76 -12.87 9.00 -10.20
C LEU A 76 -13.97 9.65 -11.05
N MET A 77 -14.03 9.35 -12.34
CA MET A 77 -15.00 9.95 -13.27
C MET A 77 -16.40 9.32 -13.18
N VAL A 78 -16.50 8.02 -12.88
CA VAL A 78 -17.77 7.29 -12.76
C VAL A 78 -18.42 7.52 -11.40
N LEU A 79 -17.64 7.41 -10.33
CA LEU A 79 -18.15 7.50 -8.96
C LEU A 79 -18.21 8.95 -8.48
N GLY A 80 -17.24 9.78 -8.90
CA GLY A 80 -17.04 11.14 -8.42
C GLY A 80 -16.08 11.21 -7.22
N PRO A 81 -15.39 12.34 -7.01
CA PRO A 81 -14.35 12.48 -5.98
C PRO A 81 -14.88 12.32 -4.55
N ASP A 82 -16.12 12.72 -4.30
CA ASP A 82 -16.76 12.71 -2.97
C ASP A 82 -17.51 11.42 -2.66
N TYR A 83 -17.59 10.49 -3.61
CA TYR A 83 -18.25 9.20 -3.39
C TYR A 83 -17.62 8.46 -2.23
N ARG A 84 -18.46 7.88 -1.38
CA ARG A 84 -18.06 7.03 -0.26
C ARG A 84 -18.78 5.71 -0.38
N PHE A 85 -18.06 4.63 -0.14
CA PHE A 85 -18.68 3.35 0.09
C PHE A 85 -19.49 3.43 1.39
N GLU A 86 -20.64 2.77 1.39
CA GLU A 86 -21.49 2.65 2.56
C GLU A 86 -21.52 1.20 3.02
N ASN A 87 -21.21 0.98 4.28
CA ASN A 87 -21.37 -0.30 4.96
C ASN A 87 -22.46 -0.13 6.01
N ARG A 88 -23.45 -1.00 6.03
CA ARG A 88 -24.65 -0.84 6.86
C ARG A 88 -24.85 -2.04 7.76
N LEU A 89 -25.38 -1.79 8.95
CA LEU A 89 -25.92 -2.81 9.83
C LEU A 89 -27.43 -2.65 9.89
N SER A 90 -28.14 -3.70 9.55
CA SER A 90 -29.59 -3.78 9.67
C SER A 90 -29.99 -4.99 10.51
N MET A 91 -31.24 -5.02 10.98
CA MET A 91 -31.82 -6.21 11.62
C MET A 91 -33.24 -6.48 11.13
N SER A 92 -33.74 -7.69 11.38
CA SER A 92 -35.14 -8.01 11.15
C SER A 92 -36.03 -6.99 11.88
N ALA A 93 -37.09 -6.51 11.22
CA ALA A 93 -38.15 -5.74 11.86
C ALA A 93 -38.97 -6.67 12.79
N GLY A 94 -38.39 -7.04 13.92
CA GLY A 94 -38.94 -7.95 14.92
C GLY A 94 -39.07 -7.28 16.29
N LYS A 95 -39.76 -7.94 17.22
CA LYS A 95 -39.83 -7.49 18.61
C LYS A 95 -38.52 -7.83 19.30
N ILE A 96 -37.78 -6.81 19.73
CA ILE A 96 -36.75 -6.96 20.75
C ILE A 96 -37.48 -7.12 22.08
N GLN A 97 -37.35 -8.26 22.74
CA GLN A 97 -37.97 -8.53 24.04
C GLN A 97 -36.90 -8.88 25.05
N GLN A 98 -36.78 -8.10 26.14
CA GLN A 98 -35.79 -8.32 27.20
C GLN A 98 -34.35 -8.44 26.66
N GLY A 99 -34.04 -7.70 25.59
CA GLY A 99 -32.75 -7.70 24.90
C GLY A 99 -32.49 -8.86 23.93
N ILE A 100 -33.50 -9.71 23.70
CA ILE A 100 -33.45 -10.79 22.71
C ILE A 100 -34.05 -10.30 21.40
N LEU A 101 -33.24 -10.28 20.34
CA LEU A 101 -33.69 -10.09 18.97
C LEU A 101 -34.24 -11.41 18.42
N GLN A 102 -35.56 -11.49 18.24
CA GLN A 102 -36.24 -12.59 17.57
C GLN A 102 -36.12 -12.45 16.04
N GLY A 103 -34.92 -12.62 15.52
CA GLY A 103 -34.64 -12.42 14.11
C GLY A 103 -33.15 -12.42 13.79
N ASN A 104 -32.83 -11.90 12.60
CA ASN A 104 -31.47 -11.90 12.08
C ASN A 104 -30.88 -10.49 12.11
N VAL A 105 -29.56 -10.44 12.08
CA VAL A 105 -28.78 -9.23 11.81
C VAL A 105 -28.21 -9.32 10.40
N TYR A 106 -28.10 -8.20 9.70
CA TYR A 106 -27.59 -8.13 8.33
C TYR A 106 -26.45 -7.11 8.26
N VAL A 107 -25.25 -7.59 7.95
CA VAL A 107 -24.06 -6.78 7.70
C VAL A 107 -23.94 -6.59 6.19
N GLN A 108 -24.29 -5.41 5.71
CA GLN A 108 -24.29 -5.05 4.30
C GLN A 108 -22.96 -4.37 3.95
N LEU A 109 -22.15 -5.03 3.14
CA LEU A 109 -20.81 -4.57 2.77
C LEU A 109 -20.78 -4.26 1.27
N SER A 110 -20.41 -3.03 0.93
CA SER A 110 -20.46 -2.54 -0.46
C SER A 110 -19.22 -2.88 -1.30
N GLY A 111 -18.27 -3.64 -0.73
CA GLY A 111 -16.98 -3.90 -1.37
C GLY A 111 -15.94 -2.81 -1.11
N ASP A 112 -16.10 -2.01 -0.05
CA ASP A 112 -15.11 -1.01 0.41
C ASP A 112 -13.75 -1.68 0.72
N PRO A 113 -12.67 -1.38 -0.04
CA PRO A 113 -11.36 -1.98 0.22
C PRO A 113 -10.65 -1.40 1.45
N SER A 114 -11.18 -0.30 2.02
CA SER A 114 -10.68 0.38 3.22
C SER A 114 -11.34 -0.03 4.52
N PHE A 115 -12.40 -0.84 4.44
CA PHE A 115 -13.09 -1.37 5.60
C PHE A 115 -12.15 -2.21 6.47
N ASN A 116 -12.13 -1.90 7.76
CA ASN A 116 -11.19 -2.51 8.71
C ASN A 116 -11.90 -3.02 9.99
N ARG A 117 -11.14 -3.72 10.84
CA ARG A 117 -11.68 -4.32 12.06
C ARG A 117 -12.33 -3.32 13.02
N ASN A 118 -11.90 -2.06 13.03
CA ASN A 118 -12.50 -1.04 13.89
C ASN A 118 -13.86 -0.59 13.33
N ASP A 119 -14.00 -0.51 12.01
CA ASP A 119 -15.28 -0.23 11.37
C ASP A 119 -16.28 -1.35 11.65
N LEU A 120 -15.84 -2.62 11.52
CA LEU A 120 -16.67 -3.78 11.86
C LEU A 120 -17.09 -3.76 13.32
N LYS A 121 -16.15 -3.47 14.24
CA LYS A 121 -16.45 -3.31 15.65
C LYS A 121 -17.49 -2.20 15.88
N ALA A 122 -17.29 -1.02 15.29
CA ALA A 122 -18.19 0.10 15.47
C ALA A 122 -19.62 -0.24 14.99
N LEU A 123 -19.75 -0.91 13.84
CA LEU A 123 -21.04 -1.39 13.36
C LEU A 123 -21.65 -2.39 14.37
N LEU A 124 -20.96 -3.48 14.70
CA LEU A 124 -21.52 -4.52 15.56
C LEU A 124 -21.84 -4.04 16.98
N SER A 125 -21.01 -3.16 17.55
CA SER A 125 -21.24 -2.60 18.88
C SER A 125 -22.48 -1.71 18.95
N SER A 126 -22.99 -1.18 17.83
CA SER A 126 -24.23 -0.40 17.81
C SER A 126 -25.46 -1.24 18.21
N LEU A 127 -25.39 -2.57 18.14
CA LEU A 127 -26.46 -3.46 18.63
C LEU A 127 -26.73 -3.27 20.13
N LYS A 128 -25.71 -2.92 20.93
CA LYS A 128 -25.88 -2.65 22.36
C LYS A 128 -26.71 -1.39 22.62
N GLU A 129 -26.61 -0.39 21.74
CA GLU A 129 -27.40 0.83 21.83
C GLU A 129 -28.91 0.55 21.67
N TRP A 130 -29.24 -0.58 21.04
CA TRP A 130 -30.59 -1.11 20.91
C TRP A 130 -30.96 -2.10 22.03
N ASN A 131 -30.16 -2.17 23.10
CA ASN A 131 -30.27 -3.10 24.22
C ASN A 131 -30.28 -4.58 23.82
N ILE A 132 -29.68 -4.94 22.67
CA ILE A 132 -29.61 -6.33 22.23
C ILE A 132 -28.44 -7.03 22.94
N ASN A 133 -28.74 -8.11 23.64
CA ASN A 133 -27.79 -9.00 24.29
C ASN A 133 -27.81 -10.43 23.69
N THR A 134 -28.85 -10.78 22.92
CA THR A 134 -28.98 -12.09 22.27
C THR A 134 -29.58 -11.93 20.89
N ILE A 135 -28.99 -12.58 19.90
CA ILE A 135 -29.51 -12.74 18.54
C ILE A 135 -30.01 -14.19 18.42
N GLN A 136 -31.32 -14.38 18.32
CA GLN A 136 -31.91 -15.72 18.23
C GLN A 136 -31.72 -16.34 16.83
N GLY A 137 -31.63 -15.51 15.79
CA GLY A 137 -31.38 -15.93 14.41
C GLY A 137 -29.91 -15.88 14.01
N ASN A 138 -29.69 -15.69 12.71
CA ASN A 138 -28.38 -15.65 12.07
C ASN A 138 -27.84 -14.22 11.94
N VAL A 139 -26.55 -14.11 11.65
CA VAL A 139 -25.95 -12.91 11.05
C VAL A 139 -25.71 -13.18 9.57
N TYR A 140 -26.34 -12.40 8.71
CA TYR A 140 -26.13 -12.48 7.26
C TYR A 140 -25.16 -11.40 6.79
N ILE A 141 -24.22 -11.80 5.95
CA ILE A 141 -23.34 -10.90 5.21
C ILE A 141 -23.93 -10.71 3.81
N ASP A 142 -24.40 -9.51 3.53
CA ASP A 142 -24.89 -9.12 2.20
C ASP A 142 -23.80 -8.32 1.49
N SER A 143 -23.29 -8.85 0.39
CA SER A 143 -22.22 -8.22 -0.37
C SER A 143 -22.52 -8.15 -1.87
N SER A 144 -22.17 -7.03 -2.49
CA SER A 144 -22.15 -6.88 -3.96
C SER A 144 -21.09 -7.78 -4.61
N LEU A 145 -20.00 -8.07 -3.89
CA LEU A 145 -18.90 -8.92 -4.37
C LEU A 145 -19.13 -10.42 -4.14
N ALA A 146 -20.33 -10.82 -3.67
CA ALA A 146 -20.63 -12.22 -3.34
C ALA A 146 -20.43 -13.21 -4.50
N GLN A 147 -20.62 -12.75 -5.74
CA GLN A 147 -20.56 -13.56 -6.97
C GLN A 147 -19.41 -13.14 -7.90
N VAL A 148 -18.42 -12.41 -7.36
CA VAL A 148 -17.26 -11.93 -8.12
C VAL A 148 -16.10 -12.90 -7.91
N ASP A 149 -15.43 -13.26 -9.00
CA ASP A 149 -14.25 -14.13 -8.92
C ASP A 149 -13.15 -13.41 -8.14
N PRO A 150 -12.46 -14.08 -7.19
CA PRO A 150 -11.52 -13.40 -6.31
C PRO A 150 -10.30 -12.82 -7.02
N TYR A 151 -9.96 -13.37 -8.19
CA TYR A 151 -8.81 -12.99 -8.99
C TYR A 151 -9.18 -12.84 -10.47
N PRO A 152 -8.66 -11.80 -11.16
CA PRO A 152 -8.78 -11.68 -12.61
C PRO A 152 -7.88 -12.70 -13.34
N PRO A 153 -8.15 -12.97 -14.63
CA PRO A 153 -7.27 -13.83 -15.41
C PRO A 153 -5.87 -13.21 -15.60
N GLY A 154 -4.84 -14.07 -15.67
CA GLY A 154 -3.46 -13.66 -15.96
C GLY A 154 -2.59 -13.32 -14.74
N TRP A 155 -3.12 -13.44 -13.51
CA TRP A 155 -2.32 -13.44 -12.28
C TRP A 155 -1.57 -14.78 -12.13
N LEU A 156 -0.35 -14.75 -11.58
CA LEU A 156 0.42 -15.98 -11.36
C LEU A 156 0.07 -16.59 -10.01
N ALA A 157 0.01 -17.93 -9.94
CA ALA A 157 -0.22 -18.65 -8.69
C ALA A 157 0.78 -18.28 -7.58
N SER A 158 2.02 -17.95 -7.95
CA SER A 158 3.06 -17.50 -7.02
C SER A 158 2.76 -16.15 -6.37
N ASP A 159 1.98 -15.29 -7.02
CA ASP A 159 1.66 -13.94 -6.54
C ASP A 159 0.61 -13.99 -5.42
N LEU A 160 -0.29 -14.99 -5.46
CA LEU A 160 -1.48 -15.11 -4.60
C LEU A 160 -1.18 -15.35 -3.11
N SER A 161 0.06 -15.65 -2.76
CA SER A 161 0.45 -15.87 -1.35
C SER A 161 0.97 -14.61 -0.68
N TYR A 162 1.37 -13.61 -1.46
CA TYR A 162 1.89 -12.35 -0.95
C TYR A 162 0.76 -11.35 -0.76
N SER A 163 0.94 -10.38 0.15
CA SER A 163 -0.09 -9.37 0.43
C SER A 163 -0.58 -8.56 -0.77
N TYR A 164 0.25 -8.37 -1.80
CA TYR A 164 -0.16 -7.69 -3.04
C TYR A 164 -1.05 -8.55 -3.93
N GLY A 165 -1.11 -9.86 -3.69
CA GLY A 165 -2.03 -10.80 -4.31
C GLY A 165 -3.24 -11.13 -3.44
N ALA A 166 -3.64 -10.23 -2.53
CA ALA A 166 -4.85 -10.42 -1.72
C ALA A 166 -6.11 -10.43 -2.62
N PRO A 167 -7.05 -11.37 -2.39
CA PRO A 167 -8.24 -11.52 -3.23
C PRO A 167 -9.28 -10.43 -3.00
N ASN A 168 -9.98 -10.06 -4.07
CA ASN A 168 -11.32 -9.50 -3.91
C ASN A 168 -12.23 -10.58 -3.33
N ALA A 169 -13.13 -10.19 -2.45
CA ALA A 169 -13.97 -11.15 -1.76
C ALA A 169 -15.29 -10.51 -1.32
N PRO A 170 -16.31 -11.32 -1.02
CA PRO A 170 -17.57 -10.82 -0.47
C PRO A 170 -17.35 -9.96 0.79
N VAL A 171 -16.29 -10.27 1.55
CA VAL A 171 -15.87 -9.47 2.69
C VAL A 171 -14.41 -9.10 2.53
N MET A 172 -14.11 -7.81 2.69
CA MET A 172 -12.75 -7.30 2.73
C MET A 172 -12.54 -6.59 4.06
N VAL A 173 -11.80 -7.21 4.98
CA VAL A 173 -11.39 -6.57 6.24
C VAL A 173 -9.89 -6.48 6.30
N ASP A 174 -9.38 -5.30 6.67
CA ASP A 174 -7.93 -5.01 6.73
C ASP A 174 -7.23 -5.31 5.40
N SER A 175 -7.93 -5.06 4.29
CA SER A 175 -7.50 -5.35 2.93
C SER A 175 -7.16 -6.83 2.69
N ASN A 176 -7.82 -7.76 3.38
CA ASN A 176 -7.62 -9.21 3.28
C ASN A 176 -6.16 -9.64 3.48
N ARG A 177 -5.49 -8.96 4.41
CA ARG A 177 -4.07 -9.17 4.70
C ARG A 177 -3.84 -9.44 6.16
N LEU A 178 -2.90 -10.34 6.38
CA LEU A 178 -2.41 -10.75 7.68
C LEU A 178 -0.95 -10.32 7.82
N THR A 179 -0.54 -9.84 9.00
CA THR A 179 0.87 -9.68 9.35
C THR A 179 1.30 -10.79 10.31
N VAL A 180 2.34 -11.53 9.92
CA VAL A 180 3.00 -12.53 10.76
C VAL A 180 4.34 -11.98 11.22
N THR A 181 4.60 -12.03 12.52
CA THR A 181 5.87 -11.60 13.11
C THR A 181 6.58 -12.79 13.75
N VAL A 182 7.84 -13.02 13.37
CA VAL A 182 8.67 -14.12 13.86
C VAL A 182 9.86 -13.55 14.62
N ASN A 183 9.86 -13.76 15.92
CA ASN A 183 10.94 -13.38 16.84
C ASN A 183 11.77 -14.61 17.21
N PRO A 184 13.09 -14.51 17.39
CA PRO A 184 13.88 -15.63 17.92
C PRO A 184 13.47 -15.96 19.36
N GLY A 185 13.71 -17.21 19.77
CA GLY A 185 13.73 -17.63 21.16
C GLY A 185 14.91 -17.03 21.93
N ALA A 186 14.99 -17.30 23.24
CA ALA A 186 16.04 -16.75 24.08
C ALA A 186 17.39 -17.41 23.79
N GLN A 187 17.40 -18.71 23.52
CA GLN A 187 18.58 -19.54 23.34
C GLN A 187 18.52 -20.36 22.06
N ALA A 188 19.67 -20.90 21.64
CA ALA A 188 19.72 -21.83 20.53
C ALA A 188 19.04 -23.15 20.92
N GLY A 189 18.20 -23.69 20.03
CA GLY A 189 17.35 -24.85 20.28
C GLY A 189 15.91 -24.48 20.63
N ASP A 190 15.67 -23.27 21.16
CA ASP A 190 14.33 -22.81 21.49
C ASP A 190 13.45 -22.68 20.23
N PRO A 191 12.14 -22.96 20.32
CA PRO A 191 11.20 -22.54 19.29
C PRO A 191 11.24 -21.01 19.15
N ALA A 192 11.12 -20.52 17.92
CA ALA A 192 10.93 -19.10 17.68
C ALA A 192 9.50 -18.70 18.12
N ILE A 193 9.31 -17.44 18.48
CA ILE A 193 7.99 -16.91 18.82
C ILE A 193 7.35 -16.36 17.55
N VAL A 194 6.26 -17.01 17.12
CA VAL A 194 5.48 -16.60 15.94
C VAL A 194 4.16 -16.01 16.40
N GLU A 195 3.90 -14.77 15.99
CA GLU A 195 2.69 -14.03 16.33
C GLU A 195 1.96 -13.62 15.05
N VAL A 196 0.63 -13.64 15.14
CA VAL A 196 -0.30 -13.38 14.03
C VAL A 196 -1.21 -12.26 14.48
N ASP A 197 -1.27 -11.17 13.71
CA ASP A 197 -2.21 -10.07 13.95
C ASP A 197 -3.53 -10.30 13.19
N ASP A 198 -4.34 -11.24 13.69
CA ASP A 198 -5.62 -11.62 13.08
C ASP A 198 -6.84 -10.92 13.72
N GLY A 199 -6.66 -10.16 14.81
CA GLY A 199 -7.76 -9.52 15.53
C GLY A 199 -8.79 -10.50 16.13
N GLY A 200 -8.46 -11.79 16.24
CA GLY A 200 -9.37 -12.88 16.58
C GLY A 200 -10.02 -13.57 15.37
N GLY A 201 -9.59 -13.24 14.15
CA GLY A 201 -10.07 -13.83 12.90
C GLY A 201 -9.41 -15.16 12.60
N ALA A 202 -9.93 -16.26 13.16
CA ALA A 202 -9.78 -17.66 12.72
C ALA A 202 -8.48 -18.09 11.98
N ILE A 203 -7.29 -17.59 12.36
CA ILE A 203 -6.02 -18.12 11.86
C ILE A 203 -5.53 -19.20 12.82
N VAL A 204 -5.39 -20.42 12.33
CA VAL A 204 -4.80 -21.51 13.12
C VAL A 204 -3.30 -21.57 12.84
N LEU A 205 -2.47 -21.25 13.84
CA LEU A 205 -1.02 -21.21 13.71
C LEU A 205 -0.36 -22.57 14.05
N ASN A 206 0.41 -23.10 13.10
CA ASN A 206 1.36 -24.20 13.28
C ASN A 206 2.80 -23.66 13.20
N ASN A 207 3.42 -23.47 14.36
CA ASN A 207 4.78 -22.96 14.47
C ASN A 207 5.82 -24.09 14.47
N GLN A 208 6.69 -24.10 13.45
CA GLN A 208 7.78 -25.06 13.28
C GLN A 208 9.15 -24.36 13.17
N VAL A 209 9.24 -23.08 13.54
CA VAL A 209 10.47 -22.31 13.42
C VAL A 209 11.34 -22.53 14.66
N THR A 210 12.63 -22.79 14.42
CA THR A 210 13.62 -23.00 15.49
C THR A 210 14.62 -21.84 15.58
N THR A 211 15.18 -21.64 16.77
CA THR A 211 16.20 -20.62 17.01
C THR A 211 17.58 -21.27 16.94
N LYS A 212 18.45 -20.77 16.05
CA LYS A 212 19.84 -21.21 15.90
C LYS A 212 20.82 -20.25 16.60
N PRO A 213 22.06 -20.65 16.89
CA PRO A 213 23.06 -19.78 17.52
C PRO A 213 23.32 -18.47 16.75
N ASN A 214 23.15 -18.48 15.43
CA ASN A 214 23.24 -17.30 14.58
C ASN A 214 22.31 -17.43 13.37
N ALA A 215 22.10 -16.31 12.66
CA ALA A 215 21.17 -16.22 11.54
C ALA A 215 21.75 -16.69 10.19
N LYS A 216 23.01 -17.15 10.13
CA LYS A 216 23.66 -17.50 8.86
C LYS A 216 22.97 -18.73 8.26
N GLY A 217 22.50 -18.59 7.02
CA GLY A 217 21.77 -19.65 6.32
C GLY A 217 20.36 -19.91 6.87
N CYS A 218 19.86 -19.07 7.77
CA CYS A 218 18.48 -19.12 8.23
C CYS A 218 17.54 -18.37 7.27
N GLY A 219 16.35 -18.92 7.12
CA GLY A 219 15.24 -18.33 6.41
C GLY A 219 13.95 -18.87 6.99
N VAL A 220 12.88 -18.09 6.86
CA VAL A 220 11.53 -18.47 7.32
C VAL A 220 10.62 -18.58 6.11
N GLY A 221 9.93 -19.71 6.01
CA GLY A 221 8.89 -19.96 5.02
C GLY A 221 7.51 -19.87 5.65
N PHE A 222 6.56 -19.33 4.90
CA PHE A 222 5.17 -19.16 5.31
C PHE A 222 4.26 -19.90 4.32
N SER A 223 3.30 -20.67 4.84
CA SER A 223 2.29 -21.35 4.05
C SER A 223 0.93 -21.14 4.71
N LEU A 224 0.01 -20.49 4.00
CA LEU A 224 -1.38 -20.32 4.43
C LEU A 224 -2.26 -21.10 3.45
N ASP A 225 -3.04 -22.06 3.96
CA ASP A 225 -3.94 -22.89 3.16
C ASP A 225 -5.36 -22.26 3.03
N GLN A 226 -6.28 -22.98 2.38
CA GLN A 226 -7.64 -22.50 2.11
C GLN A 226 -8.54 -22.41 3.35
N ASP A 227 -8.16 -23.07 4.44
CA ASP A 227 -8.87 -22.99 5.73
C ASP A 227 -8.19 -21.97 6.66
N ASN A 228 -7.29 -21.15 6.10
CA ASN A 228 -6.46 -20.19 6.81
C ASN A 228 -5.59 -20.82 7.93
N HIS A 229 -5.19 -22.09 7.78
CA HIS A 229 -4.17 -22.67 8.65
C HIS A 229 -2.78 -22.20 8.20
N LEU A 230 -2.10 -21.48 9.10
CA LEU A 230 -0.78 -20.91 8.85
C LEU A 230 0.29 -21.85 9.39
N THR A 231 1.09 -22.42 8.50
CA THR A 231 2.34 -23.10 8.87
C THR A 231 3.55 -22.18 8.65
N VAL A 232 4.35 -21.98 9.70
CA VAL A 232 5.59 -21.19 9.64
C VAL A 232 6.77 -22.10 9.96
N ARG A 233 7.75 -22.18 9.06
CA ARG A 233 8.86 -23.15 9.11
C ARG A 233 10.21 -22.51 8.85
N GLY A 234 11.28 -23.16 9.30
CA GLY A 234 12.66 -22.73 9.06
C GLY A 234 13.39 -22.36 10.34
N CYS A 235 14.23 -21.33 10.29
CA CYS A 235 14.95 -20.87 11.48
C CYS A 235 15.21 -19.37 11.51
N VAL A 236 15.54 -18.89 12.71
CA VAL A 236 16.04 -17.54 13.01
C VAL A 236 17.25 -17.65 13.93
N GLY A 237 18.13 -16.64 13.94
CA GLY A 237 19.27 -16.60 14.86
C GLY A 237 18.93 -15.94 16.20
N VAL A 238 19.57 -16.38 17.29
CA VAL A 238 19.54 -15.67 18.58
C VAL A 238 19.90 -14.19 18.36
N GLY A 239 19.07 -13.29 18.89
CA GLY A 239 19.27 -11.84 18.77
C GLY A 239 18.98 -11.24 17.39
N GLN A 240 18.56 -12.04 16.40
CA GLN A 240 18.12 -11.54 15.09
C GLN A 240 16.90 -10.61 15.22
N TRP A 241 16.81 -9.58 14.37
CA TRP A 241 15.59 -8.78 14.25
C TRP A 241 14.38 -9.63 13.85
N ALA A 242 13.23 -9.26 14.39
CA ALA A 242 11.97 -9.91 14.06
C ALA A 242 11.69 -9.86 12.55
N ILE A 243 11.44 -11.00 11.94
CA ILE A 243 10.97 -11.09 10.56
C ILE A 243 9.48 -10.77 10.56
N GLN A 244 9.08 -9.79 9.73
CA GLN A 244 7.67 -9.50 9.50
C GLN A 244 7.31 -9.80 8.06
N GLN A 245 6.30 -10.65 7.88
CA GLN A 245 5.77 -10.99 6.57
C GLN A 245 4.29 -10.64 6.51
N ARG A 246 3.90 -9.91 5.46
CA ARG A 246 2.48 -9.70 5.15
C ARG A 246 2.02 -10.74 4.14
N LEU A 247 0.93 -11.43 4.43
CA LEU A 247 0.35 -12.50 3.62
C LEU A 247 -1.04 -12.09 3.13
N ALA A 248 -1.45 -12.63 1.99
CA ALA A 248 -2.84 -12.61 1.57
C ALA A 248 -3.62 -13.66 2.35
N ILE A 249 -4.77 -13.29 2.92
CA ILE A 249 -5.72 -14.24 3.54
C ILE A 249 -6.34 -15.08 2.42
N LYS A 250 -6.35 -16.40 2.55
CA LYS A 250 -6.84 -17.31 1.50
C LYS A 250 -8.36 -17.42 1.47
N ASN A 251 -8.98 -17.44 2.64
CA ASN A 251 -10.43 -17.46 2.78
C ASN A 251 -10.93 -16.27 3.61
N PRO A 252 -11.14 -15.09 2.97
CA PRO A 252 -11.62 -13.89 3.65
C PRO A 252 -13.01 -14.04 4.28
N LEU A 253 -13.88 -14.88 3.72
CA LEU A 253 -15.22 -15.09 4.28
C LEU A 253 -15.12 -15.80 5.64
N MET A 254 -14.38 -16.90 5.72
CA MET A 254 -14.15 -17.61 6.99
C MET A 254 -13.49 -16.71 8.04
N TYR A 255 -12.52 -15.92 7.60
CA TYR A 255 -11.84 -14.94 8.46
C TYR A 255 -12.83 -13.92 9.04
N ALA A 256 -13.67 -13.33 8.19
CA ALA A 256 -14.68 -12.35 8.61
C ALA A 256 -15.76 -12.96 9.51
N GLN A 257 -16.21 -14.19 9.23
CA GLN A 257 -17.15 -14.92 10.09
C GLN A 257 -16.58 -15.08 11.51
N GLY A 258 -15.31 -15.48 11.62
CA GLY A 258 -14.61 -15.59 12.91
C GLY A 258 -14.49 -14.24 13.63
N MET A 259 -14.20 -13.16 12.89
CA MET A 259 -14.15 -11.81 13.44
C MET A 259 -15.51 -11.33 13.97
N ILE A 260 -16.60 -11.55 13.23
CA ILE A 260 -17.96 -11.18 13.65
C ILE A 260 -18.34 -11.93 14.93
N LYS A 261 -18.14 -13.25 14.97
CA LYS A 261 -18.41 -14.08 16.16
C LYS A 261 -17.62 -13.58 17.36
N THR A 262 -16.31 -13.35 17.18
CA THR A 262 -15.43 -12.85 18.24
C THR A 262 -15.84 -11.47 18.73
N GLN A 263 -16.22 -10.57 17.82
CA GLN A 263 -16.62 -9.22 18.19
C GLN A 263 -17.96 -9.20 18.94
N LEU A 264 -18.95 -9.98 18.50
CA LEU A 264 -20.22 -10.15 19.24
C LEU A 264 -19.98 -10.70 20.65
N ALA A 265 -19.11 -11.72 20.79
CA ALA A 265 -18.75 -12.28 22.10
C ALA A 265 -18.04 -11.24 23.00
N LYS A 266 -17.10 -10.46 22.46
CA LYS A 266 -16.47 -9.33 23.18
C LYS A 266 -17.49 -8.28 23.62
N ASP A 267 -18.55 -8.15 22.83
CA ASP A 267 -19.66 -7.25 23.08
C ASP A 267 -20.70 -7.83 24.04
N ALA A 268 -20.48 -9.04 24.56
CA ALA A 268 -21.40 -9.80 25.40
C ALA A 268 -22.78 -10.02 24.73
N ILE A 269 -22.78 -10.14 23.40
CA ILE A 269 -23.95 -10.47 22.59
C ILE A 269 -23.87 -11.95 22.22
N GLN A 270 -24.80 -12.75 22.74
CA GLN A 270 -24.91 -14.16 22.39
C GLN A 270 -25.53 -14.31 20.99
N LEU A 271 -24.89 -15.10 20.12
CA LEU A 271 -25.44 -15.49 18.82
C LEU A 271 -25.87 -16.96 18.88
N ASN A 272 -27.16 -17.23 18.68
CA ASN A 272 -27.69 -18.60 18.66
C ASN A 272 -27.64 -19.26 17.27
N GLY A 273 -27.61 -18.45 16.21
CA GLY A 273 -27.46 -18.92 14.84
C GLY A 273 -26.01 -18.87 14.34
N GLU A 274 -25.87 -18.81 13.02
CA GLU A 274 -24.58 -18.78 12.33
C GLU A 274 -24.32 -17.45 11.63
N VAL A 275 -23.05 -17.22 11.28
CA VAL A 275 -22.66 -16.12 10.39
C VAL A 275 -22.51 -16.68 8.99
N GLN A 276 -23.27 -16.20 8.01
CA GLN A 276 -23.27 -16.74 6.64
C GLN A 276 -23.56 -15.67 5.59
N LEU A 277 -23.29 -15.97 4.31
CA LEU A 277 -23.71 -15.08 3.23
C LEU A 277 -25.24 -15.10 3.10
N GLY A 278 -25.85 -13.95 2.82
CA GLY A 278 -27.28 -13.84 2.59
C GLY A 278 -27.68 -12.43 2.20
N LYS A 279 -28.85 -12.30 1.56
CA LYS A 279 -29.40 -11.00 1.17
C LYS A 279 -30.20 -10.37 2.30
N THR A 280 -30.08 -9.06 2.45
CA THR A 280 -30.90 -8.28 3.38
C THR A 280 -32.32 -8.16 2.83
N PRO A 281 -33.35 -8.67 3.52
CA PRO A 281 -34.73 -8.54 3.07
C PRO A 281 -35.19 -7.08 3.04
N ALA A 282 -36.09 -6.78 2.11
CA ALA A 282 -36.82 -5.51 2.14
C ALA A 282 -37.58 -5.34 3.47
N GLY A 283 -37.60 -4.12 4.01
CA GLY A 283 -38.22 -3.83 5.31
C GLY A 283 -37.36 -4.15 6.53
N SER A 284 -36.10 -4.58 6.35
CA SER A 284 -35.13 -4.65 7.46
C SER A 284 -34.90 -3.26 8.05
N LEU A 285 -34.76 -3.18 9.38
CA LEU A 285 -34.53 -1.95 10.11
C LEU A 285 -33.04 -1.59 10.08
N LEU A 286 -32.71 -0.42 9.53
CA LEU A 286 -31.33 0.10 9.52
C LEU A 286 -30.95 0.62 10.92
N ILE A 287 -29.79 0.17 11.40
CA ILE A 287 -29.29 0.42 12.77
C ILE A 287 -28.09 1.33 12.77
N ALA A 288 -27.15 1.09 11.85
CA ALA A 288 -25.94 1.89 11.73
C ALA A 288 -25.46 1.93 10.29
N THR A 289 -24.78 3.03 9.94
CA THR A 289 -24.08 3.21 8.68
C THR A 289 -22.67 3.66 8.98
N GLN A 290 -21.71 3.04 8.31
CA GLN A 290 -20.30 3.43 8.28
C GLN A 290 -19.95 3.83 6.85
N HIS A 291 -19.20 4.92 6.71
CA HIS A 291 -18.78 5.47 5.43
C HIS A 291 -17.27 5.36 5.28
N SER A 292 -16.81 4.95 4.09
CA SER A 292 -15.40 5.00 3.74
C SER A 292 -14.89 6.44 3.67
N LYS A 293 -13.57 6.58 3.48
CA LYS A 293 -12.98 7.82 2.94
C LYS A 293 -13.57 8.12 1.54
N PRO A 294 -13.57 9.39 1.10
CA PRO A 294 -14.03 9.72 -0.24
C PRO A 294 -13.08 9.11 -1.30
N VAL A 295 -13.58 8.82 -2.50
CA VAL A 295 -12.80 8.20 -3.59
C VAL A 295 -11.52 8.96 -3.90
N SER A 296 -11.50 10.29 -3.79
CA SER A 296 -10.28 11.09 -3.91
C SER A 296 -9.14 10.64 -2.97
N GLN A 297 -9.47 10.31 -1.72
CA GLN A 297 -8.51 9.81 -0.74
C GLN A 297 -8.22 8.32 -0.91
N LEU A 298 -9.23 7.52 -1.27
CA LEU A 298 -9.02 6.10 -1.59
C LEU A 298 -8.08 5.93 -2.77
N MET A 299 -8.18 6.80 -3.79
CA MET A 299 -7.25 6.85 -4.92
C MET A 299 -5.81 7.15 -4.48
N ALA A 300 -5.60 8.00 -3.47
CA ALA A 300 -4.28 8.21 -2.89
C ALA A 300 -3.79 6.96 -2.12
N ASP A 301 -4.69 6.29 -1.38
CA ASP A 301 -4.43 5.00 -0.73
C ASP A 301 -4.16 3.88 -1.76
N THR A 302 -4.64 4.01 -3.01
CA THR A 302 -4.31 3.13 -4.14
C THR A 302 -2.96 3.47 -4.77
N LEU A 303 -2.80 4.69 -5.29
CA LEU A 303 -1.71 5.07 -6.19
C LEU A 303 -0.37 5.25 -5.47
N LYS A 304 -0.37 5.78 -4.24
CA LYS A 304 0.87 6.02 -3.46
C LYS A 304 1.58 4.71 -3.08
N PRO A 305 0.94 3.78 -2.33
CA PRO A 305 1.55 2.50 -2.00
C PRO A 305 1.47 1.48 -3.15
N SER A 306 0.69 1.76 -4.21
CA SER A 306 0.41 0.84 -5.32
C SER A 306 -0.43 -0.36 -4.90
N ASP A 307 -1.51 -0.12 -4.15
CA ASP A 307 -2.35 -1.19 -3.61
C ASP A 307 -3.19 -1.86 -4.70
N ASN A 308 -3.04 -3.18 -4.87
CA ASN A 308 -3.76 -3.93 -5.91
C ASN A 308 -5.23 -4.14 -5.55
N LEU A 309 -5.52 -4.48 -4.29
CA LEU A 309 -6.89 -4.78 -3.86
C LEU A 309 -7.79 -3.55 -4.00
N TYR A 310 -7.28 -2.38 -3.62
CA TYR A 310 -8.01 -1.13 -3.80
C TYR A 310 -8.29 -0.83 -5.28
N ALA A 311 -7.29 -0.94 -6.14
CA ALA A 311 -7.47 -0.66 -7.56
C ALA A 311 -8.48 -1.61 -8.22
N ASP A 312 -8.42 -2.88 -7.86
CA ASP A 312 -9.29 -3.91 -8.41
C ASP A 312 -10.73 -3.78 -7.89
N SER A 313 -10.92 -3.47 -6.61
CA SER A 313 -12.24 -3.15 -6.04
C SER A 313 -12.85 -1.90 -6.68
N LEU A 314 -12.10 -0.79 -6.75
CA LEU A 314 -12.57 0.46 -7.37
C LEU A 314 -12.91 0.27 -8.86
N TYR A 315 -12.12 -0.54 -9.57
CA TYR A 315 -12.36 -0.90 -10.96
C TYR A 315 -13.69 -1.64 -11.16
N LEU A 316 -13.92 -2.69 -10.37
CA LEU A 316 -15.17 -3.45 -10.42
C LEU A 316 -16.36 -2.61 -9.99
N HIS A 317 -16.20 -1.75 -8.97
CA HIS A 317 -17.28 -0.89 -8.48
C HIS A 317 -17.67 0.19 -9.50
N ALA A 318 -16.70 0.77 -10.20
CA ALA A 318 -16.97 1.66 -11.32
C ALA A 318 -17.73 0.94 -12.44
N ALA A 319 -17.34 -0.30 -12.77
CA ALA A 319 -18.03 -1.08 -13.79
C ALA A 319 -19.45 -1.50 -13.35
N GLU A 320 -19.64 -1.87 -12.08
CA GLU A 320 -20.95 -2.13 -11.48
C GLU A 320 -21.85 -0.89 -11.58
N LYS A 321 -21.31 0.30 -11.27
CA LYS A 321 -22.05 1.57 -11.37
C LYS A 321 -22.50 1.87 -12.80
N LEU A 322 -21.66 1.57 -13.80
CA LEU A 322 -21.98 1.75 -15.22
C LEU A 322 -23.05 0.76 -15.71
N LYS A 323 -23.02 -0.49 -15.23
CA LYS A 323 -23.99 -1.53 -15.60
C LYS A 323 -25.31 -1.40 -14.83
N GLY A 324 -25.28 -0.90 -13.60
CA GLY A 324 -26.39 -0.91 -12.64
C GLY A 324 -26.57 -2.24 -11.90
N ALA A 325 -25.59 -3.15 -11.98
CA ALA A 325 -25.59 -4.46 -11.31
C ALA A 325 -24.17 -4.99 -11.15
N PRO A 326 -23.90 -5.89 -10.19
CA PRO A 326 -22.58 -6.50 -10.00
C PRO A 326 -22.01 -7.11 -11.28
N VAL A 327 -20.70 -6.99 -11.45
CA VAL A 327 -19.96 -7.49 -12.63
C VAL A 327 -18.76 -8.30 -12.22
N ASN A 328 -18.39 -9.26 -13.08
CA ASN A 328 -17.16 -10.01 -12.99
C ASN A 328 -16.12 -9.45 -13.99
N TRP A 329 -14.86 -9.88 -13.92
CA TRP A 329 -13.72 -9.27 -14.63
C TRP A 329 -13.94 -9.09 -16.13
N ARG A 330 -14.45 -10.13 -16.80
CA ARG A 330 -14.68 -10.14 -18.25
C ARG A 330 -15.74 -9.12 -18.69
N ASP A 331 -16.75 -8.89 -17.86
CA ASP A 331 -17.80 -7.91 -18.12
C ASP A 331 -17.34 -6.48 -17.81
N ALA A 332 -16.45 -6.31 -16.84
CA ALA A 332 -15.94 -5.01 -16.42
C ALA A 332 -15.08 -4.33 -17.50
N GLU A 333 -14.23 -5.10 -18.20
CA GLU A 333 -13.32 -4.60 -19.23
C GLU A 333 -14.00 -3.74 -20.31
N PRO A 334 -14.99 -4.25 -21.07
CA PRO A 334 -15.62 -3.46 -22.12
C PRO A 334 -16.36 -2.23 -21.57
N LEU A 335 -16.93 -2.31 -20.36
CA LEU A 335 -17.62 -1.18 -19.72
C LEU A 335 -16.65 -0.03 -19.43
N ILE A 336 -15.51 -0.33 -18.80
CA ILE A 336 -14.51 0.67 -18.44
C ILE A 336 -13.81 1.23 -19.68
N LYS A 337 -13.42 0.38 -20.63
CA LYS A 337 -12.80 0.82 -21.89
C LYS A 337 -13.71 1.74 -22.69
N ASN A 338 -14.97 1.35 -22.90
CA ASN A 338 -15.93 2.14 -23.66
C ASN A 338 -16.26 3.45 -22.96
N PHE A 339 -16.42 3.42 -21.63
CA PHE A 339 -16.59 4.63 -20.84
C PHE A 339 -15.41 5.60 -21.05
N LEU A 340 -14.17 5.15 -20.78
CA LEU A 340 -12.99 6.00 -20.95
C LEU A 340 -12.84 6.52 -22.38
N GLN A 341 -13.06 5.67 -23.38
CA GLN A 341 -13.04 6.09 -24.79
C GLN A 341 -14.07 7.19 -25.07
N SER A 342 -15.31 7.02 -24.62
CA SER A 342 -16.39 8.01 -24.81
C SER A 342 -16.08 9.35 -24.12
N GLN A 343 -15.45 9.31 -22.94
CA GLN A 343 -15.16 10.51 -22.17
C GLN A 343 -13.92 11.25 -22.68
N THR A 344 -12.93 10.51 -23.19
CA THR A 344 -11.60 11.06 -23.51
C THR A 344 -11.33 11.21 -25.01
N GLY A 345 -12.05 10.48 -25.86
CA GLY A 345 -11.76 10.37 -27.29
C GLY A 345 -10.52 9.51 -27.60
N ILE A 346 -9.90 8.88 -26.61
CA ILE A 346 -8.73 8.01 -26.80
C ILE A 346 -9.19 6.65 -27.32
N ASP A 347 -8.59 6.20 -28.41
CA ASP A 347 -8.86 4.86 -28.96
C ASP A 347 -8.26 3.76 -28.07
N PHE A 348 -9.13 2.96 -27.46
CA PHE A 348 -8.77 1.80 -26.65
C PHE A 348 -9.10 0.47 -27.32
N THR A 349 -9.45 0.44 -28.61
CA THR A 349 -9.86 -0.77 -29.34
C THR A 349 -8.88 -1.93 -29.12
N ASN A 350 -7.58 -1.66 -29.26
CA ASN A 350 -6.51 -2.65 -29.12
C ASN A 350 -5.90 -2.77 -27.71
N ALA A 351 -6.34 -1.96 -26.74
CA ALA A 351 -5.90 -2.10 -25.35
C ALA A 351 -6.60 -3.29 -24.67
N ILE A 352 -6.00 -3.83 -23.60
CA ILE A 352 -6.59 -4.91 -22.80
C ILE A 352 -6.56 -4.50 -21.33
N PHE A 353 -7.73 -4.41 -20.71
CA PHE A 353 -7.93 -3.95 -19.32
C PHE A 353 -8.40 -5.13 -18.46
N THR A 354 -7.55 -6.15 -18.33
CA THR A 354 -7.92 -7.39 -17.64
C THR A 354 -8.24 -7.19 -16.15
N ASP A 355 -7.57 -6.23 -15.52
CA ASP A 355 -7.72 -5.88 -14.11
C ASP A 355 -7.50 -4.37 -13.88
N GLY A 356 -7.84 -3.87 -12.69
CA GLY A 356 -7.55 -2.48 -12.32
C GLY A 356 -6.10 -2.30 -11.85
N SER A 357 -5.53 -3.33 -11.24
CA SER A 357 -4.24 -3.27 -10.59
C SER A 357 -3.06 -3.37 -11.54
N GLY A 358 -3.22 -3.99 -12.71
CA GLY A 358 -2.14 -4.28 -13.65
C GLY A 358 -1.20 -5.38 -13.18
N LEU A 359 -1.63 -6.26 -12.29
CA LEU A 359 -0.84 -7.45 -11.92
C LEU A 359 -1.04 -8.58 -12.95
N SER A 360 -2.14 -8.56 -13.70
CA SER A 360 -2.35 -9.45 -14.83
C SER A 360 -1.30 -9.25 -15.91
N ARG A 361 -0.76 -10.36 -16.41
CA ARG A 361 0.13 -10.38 -17.57
C ARG A 361 -0.60 -10.20 -18.90
N TYR A 362 -1.93 -10.21 -18.90
CA TYR A 362 -2.76 -10.05 -20.09
C TYR A 362 -3.11 -8.59 -20.38
N SER A 363 -3.00 -7.72 -19.37
CA SER A 363 -3.22 -6.29 -19.49
C SER A 363 -2.22 -5.66 -20.47
N LEU A 364 -2.70 -4.89 -21.45
CA LEU A 364 -1.90 -4.25 -22.50
C LEU A 364 -2.37 -2.83 -22.78
N VAL A 365 -1.45 -1.86 -22.78
CA VAL A 365 -1.70 -0.46 -23.17
C VAL A 365 -0.50 0.10 -23.91
N THR A 366 -0.68 1.24 -24.59
CA THR A 366 0.40 1.94 -25.29
C THR A 366 0.90 3.17 -24.51
N PRO A 367 2.18 3.56 -24.66
CA PRO A 367 2.66 4.86 -24.18
C PRO A 367 1.79 6.04 -24.65
N GLU A 368 1.29 6.00 -25.89
CA GLU A 368 0.43 7.02 -26.47
C GLU A 368 -0.94 7.12 -25.77
N GLN A 369 -1.55 5.99 -25.42
CA GLN A 369 -2.80 5.97 -24.66
C GLN A 369 -2.61 6.56 -23.26
N THR A 370 -1.50 6.21 -22.59
CA THR A 370 -1.20 6.71 -21.25
C THR A 370 -0.92 8.21 -21.25
N ILE A 371 -0.10 8.71 -22.19
CA ILE A 371 0.18 10.16 -22.26
C ILE A 371 -1.09 10.95 -22.60
N SER A 372 -1.95 10.42 -23.46
CA SER A 372 -3.21 11.04 -23.83
C SER A 372 -4.16 11.14 -22.63
N LEU A 373 -4.24 10.09 -21.80
CA LEU A 373 -5.00 10.11 -20.56
C LEU A 373 -4.44 11.16 -19.58
N LEU A 374 -3.13 11.18 -19.36
CA LEU A 374 -2.50 12.14 -18.45
C LEU A 374 -2.70 13.59 -18.92
N LYS A 375 -2.65 13.85 -20.23
CA LYS A 375 -2.99 15.16 -20.82
C LYS A 375 -4.46 15.50 -20.57
N PHE A 376 -5.37 14.57 -20.86
CA PHE A 376 -6.82 14.76 -20.67
C PHE A 376 -7.16 15.17 -19.24
N LEU A 377 -6.59 14.45 -18.25
CA LEU A 377 -6.81 14.70 -16.83
C LEU A 377 -6.21 16.04 -16.38
N TYR A 378 -5.00 16.36 -16.85
CA TYR A 378 -4.34 17.63 -16.50
C TYR A 378 -5.15 18.86 -16.92
N GLN A 379 -5.85 18.79 -18.05
CA GLN A 379 -6.59 19.92 -18.63
C GLN A 379 -7.98 20.14 -18.01
N ARG A 380 -8.43 19.32 -17.05
CA ARG A 380 -9.81 19.38 -16.52
C ARG A 380 -9.84 19.53 -15.01
N PHE A 381 -10.36 20.67 -14.53
CA PHE A 381 -10.66 20.87 -13.12
C PHE A 381 -12.04 20.28 -12.77
N PRO A 382 -12.24 19.64 -11.60
CA PRO A 382 -11.25 19.39 -10.53
C PRO A 382 -10.40 18.12 -10.70
N LEU A 383 -10.61 17.32 -11.76
CA LEU A 383 -9.91 16.04 -11.98
C LEU A 383 -8.38 16.16 -11.90
N SER A 384 -7.82 17.25 -12.46
CA SER A 384 -6.39 17.52 -12.45
C SER A 384 -5.81 17.55 -11.04
N TYR A 385 -6.46 18.26 -10.11
CA TYR A 385 -6.02 18.40 -8.73
C TYR A 385 -6.08 17.07 -8.00
N GLU A 386 -7.23 16.40 -8.04
CA GLU A 386 -7.44 15.13 -7.34
C GLU A 386 -6.44 14.07 -7.80
N TYR A 387 -6.31 13.91 -9.11
CA TYR A 387 -5.50 12.87 -9.71
C TYR A 387 -3.99 13.08 -9.49
N ILE A 388 -3.49 14.31 -9.68
CA ILE A 388 -2.08 14.65 -9.46
C ILE A 388 -1.72 14.54 -7.97
N SER A 389 -2.65 14.87 -7.07
CA SER A 389 -2.42 14.79 -5.62
C SER A 389 -2.21 13.35 -5.13
N ALA A 390 -2.93 12.41 -5.73
CA ALA A 390 -2.88 10.99 -5.39
C ALA A 390 -1.63 10.27 -5.89
N LEU A 391 -0.93 10.80 -6.89
CA LEU A 391 0.32 10.19 -7.38
C LEU A 391 1.45 10.22 -6.32
N PRO A 392 2.34 9.20 -6.32
CA PRO A 392 3.56 9.25 -5.53
C PRO A 392 4.45 10.45 -5.88
N ILE A 393 5.08 11.05 -4.88
CA ILE A 393 5.97 12.21 -5.00
C ILE A 393 7.42 11.77 -4.81
N SER A 394 8.25 12.04 -5.82
CA SER A 394 9.72 11.90 -5.79
C SER A 394 10.36 12.29 -4.46
N GLY A 395 11.07 11.34 -3.86
CA GLY A 395 11.83 11.55 -2.64
C GLY A 395 11.02 11.91 -1.40
N ARG A 396 9.68 11.80 -1.44
CA ARG A 396 8.79 12.12 -0.31
C ARG A 396 7.96 10.92 0.12
N ASP A 397 7.08 10.43 -0.75
CA ASP A 397 6.04 9.47 -0.38
C ASP A 397 5.92 8.27 -1.34
N GLY A 398 5.10 7.30 -0.95
CA GLY A 398 4.73 6.16 -1.78
C GLY A 398 5.91 5.39 -2.38
N THR A 399 5.70 4.87 -3.58
CA THR A 399 6.71 4.09 -4.32
C THR A 399 7.90 4.92 -4.86
N LEU A 400 7.83 6.26 -4.77
CA LEU A 400 8.92 7.16 -5.17
C LEU A 400 9.73 7.72 -4.00
N GLN A 401 9.35 7.45 -2.74
CA GLN A 401 10.02 7.98 -1.54
C GLN A 401 11.54 7.80 -1.52
N LYS A 402 12.04 6.68 -2.08
CA LYS A 402 13.48 6.38 -2.12
C LYS A 402 14.17 6.75 -3.45
N ARG A 403 13.45 7.34 -4.41
CA ARG A 403 13.96 7.74 -5.74
C ARG A 403 14.00 9.26 -5.82
N PHE A 404 14.92 9.82 -6.63
CA PHE A 404 14.98 11.26 -6.90
C PHE A 404 15.10 12.14 -5.63
N ARG A 405 15.99 11.79 -4.69
CA ARG A 405 16.10 12.44 -3.37
C ARG A 405 17.00 13.67 -3.33
N ILE A 406 17.69 13.99 -4.43
CA ILE A 406 18.56 15.16 -4.48
C ILE A 406 17.72 16.44 -4.60
N PRO A 407 18.19 17.59 -4.10
CA PRO A 407 17.41 18.83 -4.06
C PRO A 407 16.81 19.25 -5.40
N THR A 408 17.50 18.96 -6.50
CA THR A 408 17.09 19.32 -7.87
C THR A 408 16.04 18.40 -8.48
N GLN A 409 15.64 17.33 -7.78
CA GLN A 409 14.70 16.33 -8.27
C GLN A 409 13.57 16.01 -7.27
N GLN A 410 13.83 16.18 -5.97
CA GLN A 410 12.89 15.85 -4.92
C GLN A 410 11.65 16.74 -4.98
N GLY A 411 10.46 16.15 -5.07
CA GLY A 411 9.19 16.86 -5.19
C GLY A 411 8.81 17.26 -6.62
N PHE A 412 9.72 17.13 -7.59
CA PHE A 412 9.50 17.58 -8.97
C PHE A 412 8.97 16.49 -9.92
N VAL A 413 8.87 15.25 -9.46
CA VAL A 413 8.21 14.15 -10.18
C VAL A 413 7.03 13.63 -9.36
N ARG A 414 5.86 13.58 -9.99
CA ARG A 414 4.65 12.93 -9.49
C ARG A 414 4.25 11.83 -10.45
N ALA A 415 4.52 10.57 -10.11
CA ALA A 415 4.39 9.49 -11.08
C ALA A 415 4.05 8.15 -10.47
N LYS A 416 3.28 7.36 -11.21
CA LYS A 416 2.96 5.98 -10.86
C LYS A 416 4.05 5.05 -11.35
N THR A 417 4.57 4.24 -10.43
CA THR A 417 5.53 3.18 -10.74
C THR A 417 4.80 1.89 -11.12
N GLY A 418 5.43 1.02 -11.91
CA GLY A 418 5.01 -0.38 -12.07
C GLY A 418 6.24 -1.29 -12.12
N THR A 419 6.15 -2.44 -11.46
CA THR A 419 7.25 -3.41 -11.41
C THR A 419 6.70 -4.81 -11.26
N MET A 420 7.03 -5.68 -12.21
CA MET A 420 6.84 -7.12 -12.15
C MET A 420 8.09 -7.79 -12.71
N THR A 421 8.18 -9.11 -12.62
CA THR A 421 9.24 -9.87 -13.28
C THR A 421 9.27 -9.58 -14.78
N GLY A 422 10.39 -9.03 -15.27
CA GLY A 422 10.59 -8.62 -16.66
C GLY A 422 9.95 -7.28 -17.07
N ILE A 423 9.26 -6.56 -16.18
CA ILE A 423 8.46 -5.37 -16.52
C ILE A 423 8.79 -4.21 -15.57
N ASN A 424 9.10 -3.04 -16.13
CA ASN A 424 9.21 -1.78 -15.39
C ASN A 424 8.46 -0.68 -16.13
N SER A 425 7.68 0.13 -15.40
CA SER A 425 6.99 1.29 -15.95
C SER A 425 7.05 2.48 -14.99
N LEU A 426 7.00 3.67 -15.57
CA LEU A 426 6.92 4.93 -14.85
C LEU A 426 6.23 5.97 -15.74
N SER A 427 5.08 6.48 -15.28
CA SER A 427 4.32 7.50 -16.01
C SER A 427 3.70 8.50 -15.04
N GLY A 428 3.59 9.75 -15.45
CA GLY A 428 3.03 10.83 -14.66
C GLY A 428 3.50 12.19 -15.12
N TYR A 429 3.73 13.09 -14.17
CA TYR A 429 4.09 14.48 -14.39
C TYR A 429 5.47 14.80 -13.81
N LEU A 430 6.18 15.71 -14.49
CA LEU A 430 7.49 16.19 -14.13
C LEU A 430 7.53 17.70 -14.30
N TYR A 431 8.00 18.40 -13.27
CA TYR A 431 8.12 19.85 -13.25
C TYR A 431 9.60 20.22 -13.45
N THR A 432 9.90 20.81 -14.59
CA THR A 432 11.27 21.12 -15.02
C THR A 432 11.81 22.36 -14.30
N ALA A 433 13.13 22.53 -14.29
CA ALA A 433 13.79 23.65 -13.63
C ALA A 433 13.38 25.03 -14.15
N ASN A 434 12.87 25.13 -15.37
CA ASN A 434 12.39 26.38 -15.98
C ASN A 434 10.88 26.59 -15.86
N GLY A 435 10.16 25.73 -15.12
CA GLY A 435 8.74 25.88 -14.85
C GLY A 435 7.80 25.19 -15.84
N HIS A 436 8.30 24.49 -16.86
CA HIS A 436 7.45 23.69 -17.75
C HIS A 436 6.95 22.44 -17.04
N THR A 437 5.71 22.07 -17.32
CA THR A 437 5.12 20.81 -16.84
C THR A 437 5.14 19.80 -17.97
N LEU A 438 5.87 18.71 -17.79
CA LEU A 438 5.91 17.60 -18.74
C LEU A 438 5.00 16.48 -18.23
N ALA A 439 4.21 15.90 -19.13
CA ALA A 439 3.68 14.56 -18.95
C ALA A 439 4.65 13.56 -19.59
N PHE A 440 4.74 12.36 -19.02
CA PHE A 440 5.53 11.30 -19.60
C PHE A 440 4.91 9.93 -19.34
N ALA A 441 5.13 9.01 -20.27
CA ALA A 441 4.78 7.61 -20.13
C ALA A 441 5.92 6.73 -20.65
N MET A 442 6.42 5.82 -19.82
CA MET A 442 7.58 4.98 -20.17
C MET A 442 7.40 3.53 -19.71
N TYR A 443 7.63 2.60 -20.62
CA TYR A 443 7.41 1.17 -20.46
C TYR A 443 8.61 0.36 -20.94
N VAL A 444 9.12 -0.52 -20.08
CA VAL A 444 10.16 -1.50 -20.41
C VAL A 444 9.59 -2.89 -20.18
N ASN A 445 9.49 -3.69 -21.24
CA ASN A 445 9.13 -5.11 -21.15
C ASN A 445 10.27 -5.97 -21.68
N ARG A 446 10.54 -7.11 -21.04
CA ARG A 446 11.61 -8.05 -21.43
C ARG A 446 11.09 -9.47 -21.57
N GLN A 447 11.94 -10.32 -22.15
CA GLN A 447 11.80 -11.77 -22.01
C GLN A 447 11.76 -12.16 -20.51
N PRO A 448 10.88 -13.10 -20.08
CA PRO A 448 10.80 -13.55 -18.70
C PRO A 448 12.14 -14.09 -18.17
N GLY A 449 12.51 -13.74 -16.93
CA GLY A 449 13.75 -14.17 -16.25
C GLY A 449 13.65 -13.92 -14.73
N LYS A 450 14.69 -14.21 -13.93
CA LYS A 450 14.58 -14.23 -12.45
C LYS A 450 14.53 -12.85 -11.75
N ALA A 451 14.61 -11.73 -12.47
CA ALA A 451 14.59 -10.38 -11.88
C ALA A 451 13.73 -9.40 -12.68
N SER A 452 13.27 -8.32 -12.03
CA SER A 452 12.68 -7.15 -12.72
C SER A 452 13.67 -6.49 -13.71
N GLY A 453 14.97 -6.71 -13.53
CA GLY A 453 16.06 -6.35 -14.43
C GLY A 453 16.39 -4.85 -14.45
N PRO A 454 17.38 -4.40 -15.26
CA PRO A 454 17.93 -3.03 -15.22
C PRO A 454 17.01 -1.97 -15.87
N GLY A 455 15.68 -2.15 -15.87
CA GLY A 455 14.77 -1.23 -16.57
C GLY A 455 14.58 0.06 -15.80
N ARG A 456 14.48 -0.05 -14.47
CA ARG A 456 14.34 1.10 -13.58
C ARG A 456 15.46 2.14 -13.70
N PRO A 457 16.75 1.80 -13.74
CA PRO A 457 17.82 2.76 -14.02
C PRO A 457 17.62 3.57 -15.32
N VAL A 458 17.14 2.94 -16.40
CA VAL A 458 16.83 3.64 -17.66
C VAL A 458 15.72 4.67 -17.43
N LEU A 459 14.62 4.27 -16.79
CA LEU A 459 13.50 5.17 -16.48
C LEU A 459 13.93 6.35 -15.58
N ASP A 460 14.74 6.07 -14.55
CA ASP A 460 15.25 7.10 -13.64
C ASP A 460 16.22 8.07 -14.34
N ALA A 461 17.07 7.57 -15.23
CA ALA A 461 17.97 8.40 -16.04
C ALA A 461 17.21 9.32 -17.00
N LEU A 462 16.14 8.82 -17.64
CA LEU A 462 15.27 9.61 -18.50
C LEU A 462 14.56 10.73 -17.72
N CYS A 463 13.93 10.42 -16.59
CA CYS A 463 13.34 11.45 -15.73
C CYS A 463 14.38 12.48 -15.28
N THR A 464 15.58 12.03 -14.89
CA THR A 464 16.67 12.94 -14.50
C THR A 464 17.07 13.87 -15.64
N TYR A 465 17.18 13.34 -16.86
CA TYR A 465 17.50 14.12 -18.06
C TYR A 465 16.43 15.19 -18.31
N PHE A 466 15.15 14.83 -18.31
CA PHE A 466 14.06 15.77 -18.57
C PHE A 466 13.87 16.81 -17.45
N LEU A 467 14.16 16.48 -16.19
CA LEU A 467 14.16 17.46 -15.08
C LEU A 467 15.14 18.62 -15.30
N GLN A 468 16.28 18.33 -15.95
CA GLN A 468 17.37 19.29 -16.16
C GLN A 468 17.27 20.05 -17.49
N LYS A 469 16.39 19.63 -18.39
CA LYS A 469 16.30 20.21 -19.73
C LYS A 469 15.36 21.41 -19.74
N ASN A 470 15.78 22.41 -20.51
CA ASN A 470 14.95 23.55 -20.91
C ASN A 470 14.37 23.20 -22.30
N PRO A 471 13.04 22.99 -22.44
CA PRO A 471 12.42 22.72 -23.73
C PRO A 471 12.68 23.83 -24.76
N ASP A 472 12.95 25.06 -24.31
CA ASP A 472 13.09 26.26 -25.14
C ASP A 472 14.54 26.72 -25.40
N SER A 473 15.57 26.10 -24.79
CA SER A 473 16.98 26.45 -25.12
C SER A 473 18.05 25.42 -24.72
N ASN A 474 19.13 25.36 -25.51
CA ASN A 474 20.34 24.58 -25.27
C ASN A 474 21.26 25.13 -24.15
N SER A 475 20.75 25.87 -23.14
CA SER A 475 21.59 26.37 -22.05
C SER A 475 20.96 26.13 -20.66
N LEU A 476 21.78 25.63 -19.74
CA LEU A 476 21.46 25.28 -18.36
C LEU A 476 21.09 26.52 -17.54
N SER A 477 19.89 26.55 -16.96
CA SER A 477 19.50 27.52 -15.94
C SER A 477 19.60 26.94 -14.53
N ARG A 478 20.03 27.78 -13.58
CA ARG A 478 20.20 27.46 -12.14
C ARG A 478 18.87 27.57 -11.37
N ILE A 479 18.78 26.81 -10.29
CA ILE A 479 17.57 26.46 -9.53
C ILE A 479 17.30 27.42 -8.36
N PHE A 480 16.02 27.68 -8.07
CA PHE A 480 15.50 28.45 -6.95
C PHE A 480 15.51 27.71 -5.59
N SER A 481 15.34 28.50 -4.52
CA SER A 481 15.83 28.30 -3.14
C SER A 481 14.92 27.48 -2.18
N PRO A 482 15.42 27.07 -1.00
CA PRO A 482 14.91 25.96 -0.16
C PRO A 482 13.62 26.17 0.65
N HIS A 483 12.84 27.22 0.43
CA HIS A 483 11.79 27.64 1.38
C HIS A 483 10.51 26.78 1.39
N GLN A 484 10.34 25.85 0.44
CA GLN A 484 9.16 24.97 0.38
C GLN A 484 9.29 23.69 1.25
N ARG A 485 10.35 23.56 2.04
CA ARG A 485 10.57 22.41 2.94
C ARG A 485 9.57 22.35 4.09
N ILE A 486 9.01 23.49 4.49
CA ILE A 486 8.28 23.63 5.76
C ILE A 486 6.77 23.35 5.60
N SER A 487 6.16 23.60 4.43
CA SER A 487 4.70 23.46 4.28
C SER A 487 4.17 22.02 4.10
N PHE A 488 5.05 21.04 3.85
CA PHE A 488 4.65 19.64 3.64
C PHE A 488 4.91 18.74 4.86
N GLN A 489 5.80 19.13 5.77
CA GLN A 489 6.04 18.39 7.02
C GLN A 489 4.82 18.40 7.96
N SER A 490 3.83 19.24 7.70
CA SER A 490 2.65 19.42 8.53
C SER A 490 1.57 18.34 8.38
N ASN A 491 1.49 17.59 7.27
CA ASN A 491 0.42 16.59 7.04
C ASN A 491 0.87 15.34 6.25
N PRO A 492 1.61 14.39 6.88
CA PRO A 492 2.02 13.15 6.22
C PRO A 492 0.84 12.18 5.98
N THR A 493 0.95 11.36 4.92
CA THR A 493 -0.04 10.31 4.61
C THR A 493 -0.06 9.21 5.69
N GLN A 494 -1.14 8.44 5.78
CA GLN A 494 -1.25 7.35 6.79
C GLN A 494 -0.15 6.29 6.64
N ALA A 495 0.20 5.92 5.41
CA ALA A 495 1.31 5.00 5.15
C ALA A 495 2.67 5.57 5.60
N GLU A 496 2.88 6.89 5.47
CA GLU A 496 4.09 7.54 5.96
C GLU A 496 4.13 7.62 7.48
N LYS A 497 3.00 7.94 8.13
CA LYS A 497 2.87 7.91 9.59
C LYS A 497 3.20 6.51 10.12
N GLN A 498 2.58 5.47 9.56
CA GLN A 498 2.84 4.07 9.93
C GLN A 498 4.30 3.66 9.70
N LYS A 499 4.92 4.07 8.59
CA LYS A 499 6.32 3.71 8.31
C LYS A 499 7.33 4.45 9.18
N ALA A 500 7.11 5.74 9.43
CA ALA A 500 7.93 6.52 10.35
C ALA A 500 7.82 5.98 11.78
N HIS A 501 6.59 5.60 12.17
CA HIS A 501 6.30 4.93 13.43
C HIS A 501 7.05 3.58 13.53
N GLN A 502 6.93 2.71 12.54
CA GLN A 502 7.66 1.43 12.52
C GLN A 502 9.19 1.63 12.56
N ALA A 503 9.72 2.59 11.80
CA ALA A 503 11.16 2.88 11.79
C ALA A 503 11.68 3.37 13.14
N LYS A 504 10.88 4.20 13.83
CA LYS A 504 11.15 4.67 15.19
C LYS A 504 11.21 3.48 16.17
N TRP A 505 10.26 2.56 16.10
CA TRP A 505 10.26 1.34 16.92
C TRP A 505 11.42 0.37 16.60
N ARG A 506 11.80 0.19 15.33
CA ARG A 506 12.95 -0.65 14.94
C ARG A 506 14.29 -0.10 15.46
N ARG A 507 14.43 1.22 15.57
CA ARG A 507 15.61 1.84 16.20
C ARG A 507 15.67 1.51 17.69
N LEU A 508 14.53 1.56 18.38
CA LEU A 508 14.42 1.16 19.79
C LEU A 508 14.75 -0.33 19.97
N GLU A 509 14.19 -1.21 19.12
CA GLU A 509 14.51 -2.65 19.10
C GLU A 509 16.03 -2.89 18.97
N SER A 510 16.68 -2.17 18.04
CA SER A 510 18.13 -2.28 17.81
C SER A 510 18.96 -1.84 19.01
N ALA A 511 18.55 -0.76 19.67
CA ALA A 511 19.21 -0.26 20.88
C ALA A 511 19.07 -1.26 22.04
N LEU A 512 17.88 -1.82 22.24
CA LEU A 512 17.64 -2.86 23.26
C LEU A 512 18.47 -4.12 22.99
N ARG A 513 18.45 -4.64 21.76
CA ARG A 513 19.25 -5.83 21.38
C ARG A 513 20.74 -5.61 21.60
N THR A 514 21.23 -4.40 21.35
CA THR A 514 22.63 -4.04 21.60
C THR A 514 22.93 -3.99 23.09
N ALA A 515 22.07 -3.33 23.88
CA ALA A 515 22.25 -3.16 25.31
C ALA A 515 22.15 -4.49 26.09
N LEU A 516 21.30 -5.40 25.61
CA LEU A 516 21.04 -6.70 26.22
C LEU A 516 21.81 -7.85 25.56
N LYS A 517 22.81 -7.55 24.72
CA LYS A 517 23.60 -8.56 24.03
C LYS A 517 24.26 -9.52 25.04
N GLY A 518 24.10 -10.81 24.82
CA GLY A 518 24.64 -11.87 25.69
C GLY A 518 23.93 -12.01 27.04
N GLN A 519 22.81 -11.32 27.25
CA GLN A 519 21.92 -11.60 28.38
C GLN A 519 20.93 -12.71 28.00
N SER A 520 20.53 -13.54 28.97
CA SER A 520 19.49 -14.56 28.78
C SER A 520 18.10 -13.91 28.76
N VAL A 521 17.84 -13.15 27.71
CA VAL A 521 16.59 -12.42 27.50
C VAL A 521 16.03 -12.70 26.11
N ASN A 522 14.71 -12.70 26.00
CA ASN A 522 14.03 -12.69 24.72
C ASN A 522 13.44 -11.30 24.47
N ILE A 523 13.67 -10.73 23.28
CA ILE A 523 13.11 -9.45 22.86
C ILE A 523 12.12 -9.70 21.74
N ILE A 524 10.84 -9.54 22.06
CA ILE A 524 9.68 -9.73 21.19
C ILE A 524 9.24 -8.38 20.66
N TYR A 525 9.19 -8.24 19.34
CA TYR A 525 8.68 -7.06 18.66
C TYR A 525 7.24 -7.29 18.17
N ARG A 526 6.32 -6.38 18.52
CA ARG A 526 4.89 -6.42 18.15
C ARG A 526 4.44 -5.18 17.36
N GLY A 527 5.34 -4.52 16.64
CA GLY A 527 5.00 -3.32 15.87
C GLY A 527 5.07 -2.03 16.69
N ASN A 528 4.16 -1.89 17.66
CA ASN A 528 4.01 -0.72 18.57
C ASN A 528 4.34 -1.05 20.04
N GLU A 529 4.84 -2.24 20.30
CA GLU A 529 5.23 -2.72 21.61
C GLU A 529 6.51 -3.55 21.46
N LEU A 530 7.39 -3.44 22.46
CA LEU A 530 8.52 -4.33 22.65
C LEU A 530 8.37 -5.02 23.99
N ILE A 531 8.45 -6.35 24.00
CA ILE A 531 8.40 -7.14 25.23
C ILE A 531 9.77 -7.76 25.44
N VAL A 532 10.33 -7.59 26.63
CA VAL A 532 11.55 -8.24 27.06
C VAL A 532 11.18 -9.29 28.11
N ASN A 533 11.29 -10.56 27.74
CA ASN A 533 11.19 -11.67 28.70
C ASN A 533 12.59 -11.92 29.25
N ASP A 534 12.78 -11.55 30.50
CA ASP A 534 14.02 -11.66 31.24
C ASP A 534 14.06 -12.98 32.02
N ASN A 535 14.96 -13.86 31.59
CA ASN A 535 15.18 -15.17 32.21
C ASN A 535 16.47 -15.19 33.05
N GLN A 536 17.04 -14.04 33.40
CA GLN A 536 18.23 -13.97 34.24
C GLN A 536 17.91 -14.35 35.69
N ALA A 537 18.89 -14.84 36.43
CA ALA A 537 18.75 -14.95 37.89
C ALA A 537 18.71 -13.57 38.56
N ALA A 538 19.52 -12.62 38.06
CA ALA A 538 19.71 -11.28 38.62
C ALA A 538 19.12 -10.19 37.70
N PRO A 539 18.09 -9.45 38.12
CA PRO A 539 17.37 -8.48 37.27
C PRO A 539 18.13 -7.17 37.02
N GLU A 540 19.11 -6.81 37.85
CA GLU A 540 19.65 -5.44 37.91
C GLU A 540 20.31 -5.05 36.59
N LYS A 541 20.97 -6.00 35.92
CA LYS A 541 21.66 -5.76 34.66
C LYS A 541 20.70 -5.50 33.50
N VAL A 542 19.60 -6.27 33.45
CA VAL A 542 18.54 -6.08 32.44
C VAL A 542 17.84 -4.76 32.71
N TRP A 543 17.45 -4.52 33.97
CA TRP A 543 16.84 -3.27 34.41
C TRP A 543 17.66 -2.02 34.04
N SER A 544 18.96 -2.01 34.38
CA SER A 544 19.85 -0.88 34.10
C SER A 544 19.97 -0.60 32.59
N ALA A 545 20.04 -1.66 31.78
CA ALA A 545 20.06 -1.56 30.33
C ALA A 545 18.75 -0.98 29.77
N LEU A 546 17.59 -1.42 30.29
CA LEU A 546 16.28 -0.90 29.90
C LEU A 546 16.16 0.59 30.24
N GLN A 547 16.54 1.00 31.45
CA GLN A 547 16.52 2.41 31.86
C GLN A 547 17.39 3.29 30.95
N ALA A 548 18.61 2.85 30.62
CA ALA A 548 19.52 3.58 29.75
C ALA A 548 18.96 3.75 28.34
N VAL A 549 18.31 2.71 27.80
CA VAL A 549 17.70 2.75 26.46
C VAL A 549 16.45 3.64 26.48
N VAL A 550 15.51 3.45 27.40
CA VAL A 550 14.28 4.24 27.49
C VAL A 550 14.58 5.74 27.66
N LYS A 551 15.59 6.11 28.45
CA LYS A 551 16.04 7.52 28.58
C LYS A 551 16.43 8.16 27.24
N LYS A 552 16.97 7.38 26.29
CA LYS A 552 17.34 7.84 24.95
C LYS A 552 16.15 7.86 23.98
N TYR A 553 15.07 7.15 24.30
CA TYR A 553 13.87 6.99 23.49
C TYR A 553 12.62 7.34 24.32
N PRO A 554 12.43 8.62 24.69
CA PRO A 554 11.44 9.03 25.69
C PRO A 554 9.98 8.83 25.27
N PHE A 555 9.73 8.48 24.00
CA PHE A 555 8.40 8.09 23.55
C PHE A 555 7.96 6.71 24.08
N GLY A 556 8.94 5.85 24.41
CA GLY A 556 8.69 4.53 24.95
C GLY A 556 8.54 4.63 26.47
N VAL A 557 7.39 4.25 26.98
CA VAL A 557 7.08 4.11 28.40
C VAL A 557 7.23 2.64 28.75
N MET A 558 7.98 2.35 29.80
CA MET A 558 8.16 0.99 30.28
C MET A 558 7.01 0.64 31.24
N LEU A 559 6.29 -0.42 30.92
CA LEU A 559 5.21 -0.99 31.71
C LEU A 559 5.67 -2.38 32.19
N SER A 560 5.78 -2.58 33.49
CA SER A 560 6.14 -3.88 34.07
C SER A 560 4.91 -4.77 34.27
N SER A 561 5.07 -6.10 34.15
CA SER A 561 4.05 -7.09 34.52
C SER A 561 4.51 -8.00 35.66
N ASN A 562 3.63 -8.09 36.67
CA ASN A 562 3.35 -9.08 37.72
C ASN A 562 4.47 -9.67 38.62
N THR A 563 5.77 -9.49 38.38
CA THR A 563 6.78 -10.35 39.04
C THR A 563 7.88 -9.70 39.91
N LEU A 564 7.81 -8.43 40.34
CA LEU A 564 8.58 -7.90 41.50
C LEU A 564 8.33 -6.41 41.78
N SER A 565 8.39 -6.02 43.07
CA SER A 565 8.53 -4.63 43.51
C SER A 565 10.00 -4.18 43.37
N ILE A 566 10.29 -3.39 42.34
CA ILE A 566 11.58 -2.70 42.23
C ILE A 566 11.35 -1.29 42.76
N ASN A 567 12.04 -0.92 43.83
CA ASN A 567 11.92 0.42 44.42
C ASN A 567 12.72 1.42 43.57
N PRO A 568 12.10 2.28 42.75
CA PRO A 568 12.80 3.15 41.83
C PRO A 568 13.02 4.53 42.48
N SER A 569 14.26 4.83 42.88
CA SER A 569 14.64 6.20 43.22
C SER A 569 14.81 7.02 41.93
N GLY A 570 13.75 7.69 41.48
CA GLY A 570 13.80 8.74 40.43
C GLY A 570 12.62 8.72 39.45
N SER A 571 11.79 9.77 39.51
CA SER A 571 10.56 10.06 38.75
C SER A 571 10.66 10.02 37.21
N PRO A 572 9.52 10.11 36.46
CA PRO A 572 8.45 9.13 36.31
C PRO A 572 8.30 8.67 34.84
N ALA A 573 8.20 7.36 34.59
CA ALA A 573 7.75 6.80 33.29
C ALA A 573 7.19 5.37 33.43
N LEU A 574 6.74 4.98 34.61
CA LEU A 574 6.24 3.62 34.89
C LEU A 574 4.84 3.71 35.49
N LEU A 575 3.86 3.11 34.81
CA LEU A 575 2.58 2.77 35.42
C LEU A 575 2.73 1.35 36.00
N TRP A 576 2.63 1.24 37.32
CA TRP A 576 2.57 -0.05 38.02
C TRP A 576 1.12 -0.57 38.01
N VAL A 577 0.95 -1.86 37.75
CA VAL A 577 -0.24 -2.61 38.18
C VAL A 577 0.24 -3.69 39.14
N GLN A 578 -0.30 -3.66 40.36
CA GLN A 578 -0.05 -4.63 41.43
C GLN A 578 -1.00 -5.82 41.24
N THR A 579 -0.52 -7.07 41.38
CA THR A 579 -1.16 -8.15 42.17
C THR A 579 -0.41 -9.49 42.07
N ASP A 580 -0.11 -10.00 43.27
CA ASP A 580 0.20 -11.35 43.78
C ASP A 580 0.50 -12.52 42.82
N THR A 581 1.79 -12.91 42.74
CA THR A 581 2.23 -14.32 42.87
C THR A 581 3.77 -14.40 43.00
N PRO A 582 4.34 -14.90 44.11
CA PRO A 582 5.77 -14.81 44.40
C PRO A 582 6.60 -16.02 43.91
N ASN A 583 6.40 -16.50 42.67
CA ASN A 583 7.18 -17.66 42.19
C ASN A 583 7.29 -17.84 40.66
N GLN A 584 7.76 -16.83 39.93
CA GLN A 584 8.30 -17.05 38.57
C GLN A 584 9.67 -16.36 38.39
N VAL A 585 10.67 -17.17 38.05
CA VAL A 585 12.06 -16.78 37.70
C VAL A 585 12.11 -15.91 36.44
N GLN A 586 11.04 -15.89 35.66
CA GLN A 586 10.90 -15.15 34.41
C GLN A 586 10.15 -13.83 34.63
N ARG A 587 10.77 -12.71 34.26
CA ARG A 587 10.19 -11.36 34.35
C ARG A 587 9.82 -10.83 32.97
N THR A 588 8.76 -10.05 32.90
CA THR A 588 8.28 -9.48 31.62
C THR A 588 8.26 -7.95 31.70
N TRP A 589 9.05 -7.32 30.83
CA TRP A 589 9.08 -5.87 30.64
C TRP A 589 8.38 -5.51 29.35
N SER A 590 7.27 -4.79 29.40
CA SER A 590 6.62 -4.22 28.23
C SER A 590 7.11 -2.79 28.02
N ILE A 591 7.35 -2.40 26.78
CA ILE A 591 7.66 -1.02 26.40
C ILE A 591 6.63 -0.62 25.36
N ARG A 592 5.81 0.39 25.68
CA ARG A 592 4.72 0.92 24.84
C ARG A 592 4.93 2.40 24.57
N GLU A 593 4.19 2.96 23.62
CA GLU A 593 4.17 4.41 23.47
C GLU A 593 3.42 5.04 24.66
N ALA A 594 3.89 6.19 25.18
CA ALA A 594 3.14 6.98 26.14
C ALA A 594 1.74 7.28 25.55
N ALA A 595 0.68 7.01 26.32
CA ALA A 595 -0.69 7.34 25.93
C ALA A 595 -0.90 8.86 25.85
#